data_AF-A0A9E2C4U6-F1
#
_entry.id   AF-A0A9E2C4U6-F1
#
_cell.length_a   1.000
_cell.length_b   1.000
_cell.length_c   1.000
_cell.angle_alpha   90.00
_cell.angle_beta   90.00
_cell.angle_gamma   90.00
#
_symmetry.space_group_name_H-M   'P 1'
#
loop_
_entity.id
_entity.type
_entity.pdbx_description
1 polymer ?
#
loop_
_entity_poly.entity_id
_entity_poly.type
_entity_poly.pdbx_seq_one_letter_code
_entity_poly.pdbx_strand_id
1 'polypeptide(L)'
;MRRYGWFEYEQEPLRIRNYLTGQQLVVSSIAEQSNVTAYAGRYSDSEIDQPVRFSIHHNSQKATEIRFDYRELFSEPPSYGHWRRIDDFFVDALLCWPEYLDQMRMFFLHTTGGWRGGVWQAQFRRQFSSRKSGKPDQLTNYIIAEPYVIALETPAPPAWRIIDVDASATEASLKFELLPNSNVPYLSRNSPVEGFQGLVPFLERNDQAAYIIFSKLQPSSHRGEDPETLLYYTYVDQDIFFRFRSHPWYKLELGSCVDYGFREFPPRRELWTTKPLGELVPGDEPRPVENVLSKFSYLSYPVWLRVLHALGDAWPAWGAPRKKIEIDKQIELPSTYGRIGFIGDYGPTTTHGFSAGMKNSWFEVRYPDA
;
A
#
# COMPACT_ATOMS: atom_id res chain seq x y z
N MET A 1 -27.14 -9.68 -12.75
CA MET A 1 -26.11 -9.42 -11.73
C MET A 1 -24.80 -9.13 -12.44
N ARG A 2 -24.24 -7.93 -12.28
CA ARG A 2 -22.92 -7.60 -12.86
C ARG A 2 -21.83 -7.99 -11.86
N ARG A 3 -20.65 -8.39 -12.33
CA ARG A 3 -19.50 -8.70 -11.48
C ARG A 3 -18.33 -7.82 -11.86
N TYR A 4 -17.52 -7.44 -10.88
CA TYR A 4 -16.27 -6.73 -11.09
C TYR A 4 -15.30 -7.04 -9.94
N GLY A 5 -14.19 -7.71 -10.24
CA GLY A 5 -13.30 -8.20 -9.18
C GLY A 5 -14.08 -9.10 -8.22
N TRP A 6 -13.89 -8.90 -6.91
CA TRP A 6 -14.66 -9.61 -5.87
C TRP A 6 -16.11 -9.18 -5.71
N PHE A 7 -16.58 -8.18 -6.45
CA PHE A 7 -17.88 -7.56 -6.17
C PHE A 7 -18.97 -8.00 -7.15
N GLU A 8 -20.12 -8.34 -6.59
CA GLU A 8 -21.41 -8.49 -7.26
C GLU A 8 -22.24 -7.24 -7.09
N TYR A 9 -22.90 -6.81 -8.17
CA TYR A 9 -23.71 -5.61 -8.23
C TYR A 9 -25.14 -5.93 -8.66
N GLU A 10 -26.08 -5.44 -7.86
CA GLU A 10 -27.53 -5.46 -8.09
C GLU A 10 -28.03 -4.01 -8.04
N GLN A 11 -29.03 -3.66 -8.85
CA GLN A 11 -29.52 -2.27 -8.96
C GLN A 11 -30.82 -2.03 -8.16
N GLU A 12 -31.58 -3.08 -7.88
CA GLU A 12 -32.89 -2.98 -7.21
C GLU A 12 -33.02 -4.04 -6.09
N PRO A 13 -32.69 -3.70 -4.83
CA PRO A 13 -32.04 -2.46 -4.39
C PRO A 13 -30.59 -2.37 -4.88
N LEU A 14 -30.02 -1.16 -4.89
CA LEU A 14 -28.61 -0.99 -5.18
C LEU A 14 -27.77 -1.67 -4.09
N ARG A 15 -27.09 -2.75 -4.48
CA ARG A 15 -26.31 -3.61 -3.59
C ARG A 15 -24.94 -3.90 -4.20
N ILE A 16 -23.91 -3.77 -3.36
CA ILE A 16 -22.54 -4.18 -3.68
C ILE A 16 -22.13 -5.24 -2.67
N ARG A 17 -21.80 -6.45 -3.13
CA ARG A 17 -21.42 -7.56 -2.25
C ARG A 17 -20.07 -8.12 -2.65
N ASN A 18 -19.15 -8.22 -1.70
CA ASN A 18 -17.98 -9.09 -1.87
C ASN A 18 -18.45 -10.54 -1.74
N TYR A 19 -18.52 -11.28 -2.85
CA TYR A 19 -19.13 -12.62 -2.88
C TYR A 19 -18.26 -13.69 -2.20
N LEU A 20 -16.99 -13.39 -1.92
CA LEU A 20 -16.06 -14.29 -1.24
C LEU A 20 -16.03 -14.08 0.27
N THR A 21 -16.14 -12.83 0.74
CA THR A 21 -16.14 -12.53 2.20
C THR A 21 -17.54 -12.40 2.80
N GLY A 22 -18.56 -12.21 1.97
CA GLY A 22 -19.92 -11.93 2.43
C GLY A 22 -20.16 -10.48 2.87
N GLN A 23 -19.12 -9.64 2.92
CA GLN A 23 -19.26 -8.20 3.19
C GLN A 23 -20.13 -7.55 2.11
N GLN A 24 -21.03 -6.66 2.51
CA GLN A 24 -21.93 -5.99 1.58
C GLN A 24 -22.33 -4.58 2.00
N LEU A 25 -22.66 -3.77 1.00
CA LEU A 25 -23.33 -2.49 1.11
C LEU A 25 -24.70 -2.60 0.44
N VAL A 26 -25.76 -2.27 1.18
CA VAL A 26 -27.12 -2.12 0.64
C VAL A 26 -27.54 -0.66 0.77
N VAL A 27 -27.77 0.01 -0.35
CA VAL A 27 -28.22 1.41 -0.38
C VAL A 27 -29.73 1.45 -0.17
N SER A 28 -30.17 2.24 0.81
CA SER A 28 -31.58 2.40 1.16
C SER A 28 -32.19 3.69 0.66
N SER A 29 -31.38 4.74 0.46
CA SER A 29 -31.85 6.02 -0.05
C SER A 29 -30.77 6.75 -0.84
N ILE A 30 -31.20 7.43 -1.91
CA ILE A 30 -30.37 8.25 -2.78
C ILE A 30 -31.01 9.64 -2.83
N ALA A 31 -30.20 10.68 -2.62
CA ALA A 31 -30.63 12.07 -2.74
C ALA A 31 -29.74 12.79 -3.74
N GLU A 32 -30.33 13.30 -4.82
CA GLU A 32 -29.62 14.00 -5.88
C GLU A 32 -29.80 15.52 -5.75
N GLN A 33 -28.68 16.25 -5.79
CA GLN A 33 -28.64 17.71 -5.73
C GLN A 33 -27.60 18.25 -6.71
N SER A 34 -28.05 18.79 -7.84
CA SER A 34 -27.22 19.44 -8.88
C SER A 34 -26.00 18.63 -9.32
N ASN A 35 -24.89 18.73 -8.59
CA ASN A 35 -23.60 18.10 -8.86
C ASN A 35 -23.17 17.10 -7.77
N VAL A 36 -24.06 16.73 -6.84
CA VAL A 36 -23.78 15.80 -5.75
C VAL A 36 -24.91 14.78 -5.66
N THR A 37 -24.54 13.51 -5.58
CA THR A 37 -25.44 12.42 -5.21
C THR A 37 -25.05 11.90 -3.84
N ALA A 38 -25.93 12.04 -2.84
CA ALA A 38 -25.74 11.53 -1.51
C ALA A 38 -26.41 10.16 -1.36
N TYR A 39 -25.68 9.21 -0.81
CA TYR A 39 -26.12 7.84 -0.57
C TYR A 39 -26.21 7.59 0.92
N ALA A 40 -27.31 6.99 1.37
CA ALA A 40 -27.38 6.36 2.68
C ALA A 40 -27.75 4.89 2.52
N GLY A 41 -27.10 4.05 3.32
CA GLY A 41 -27.27 2.62 3.25
C GLY A 41 -26.78 1.93 4.51
N ARG A 42 -26.52 0.64 4.37
CA ARG A 42 -26.07 -0.22 5.46
C ARG A 42 -24.93 -1.10 4.97
N TYR A 43 -23.81 -1.02 5.66
CA TYR A 43 -22.73 -1.98 5.56
C TYR A 43 -23.03 -3.15 6.49
N SER A 44 -22.83 -4.38 6.02
CA SER A 44 -22.90 -5.56 6.88
C SER A 44 -21.88 -6.62 6.50
N ASP A 45 -21.40 -7.36 7.50
CA ASP A 45 -20.70 -8.63 7.36
C ASP A 45 -21.24 -9.63 8.40
N SER A 46 -20.50 -10.71 8.72
CA SER A 46 -20.93 -11.70 9.71
C SER A 46 -21.00 -11.17 11.15
N GLU A 47 -20.34 -10.05 11.45
CA GLU A 47 -20.16 -9.52 12.80
C GLU A 47 -20.52 -8.03 12.93
N ILE A 48 -20.45 -7.25 11.86
CA ILE A 48 -20.77 -5.81 11.82
C ILE A 48 -22.06 -5.59 11.06
N ASP A 49 -22.92 -4.71 11.58
CA ASP A 49 -24.09 -4.21 10.87
C ASP A 49 -24.31 -2.71 11.15
N GLN A 50 -23.87 -1.86 10.22
CA GLN A 50 -23.63 -0.43 10.47
C GLN A 50 -24.28 0.46 9.39
N PRO A 51 -25.06 1.50 9.77
CA PRO A 51 -25.53 2.49 8.81
C PRO A 51 -24.36 3.32 8.28
N VAL A 52 -24.34 3.57 6.98
CA VAL A 52 -23.26 4.33 6.32
C VAL A 52 -23.82 5.43 5.42
N ARG A 53 -23.01 6.47 5.22
CA ARG A 53 -23.28 7.56 4.28
C ARG A 53 -22.03 7.89 3.49
N PHE A 54 -22.23 8.27 2.24
CA PHE A 54 -21.17 8.79 1.37
C PHE A 54 -21.79 9.65 0.28
N SER A 55 -20.97 10.46 -0.38
CA SER A 55 -21.42 11.29 -1.48
C SER A 55 -20.52 11.11 -2.70
N ILE A 56 -21.12 11.29 -3.87
CA ILE A 56 -20.42 11.34 -5.14
C ILE A 56 -20.62 12.72 -5.74
N HIS A 57 -19.53 13.43 -5.95
CA HIS A 57 -19.48 14.77 -6.52
C HIS A 57 -19.14 14.66 -8.00
N HIS A 58 -20.10 15.01 -8.84
CA HIS A 58 -19.98 15.01 -10.29
C HIS A 58 -19.47 16.36 -10.75
N ASN A 59 -18.22 16.44 -11.16
CA ASN A 59 -17.66 17.65 -11.77
C ASN A 59 -17.61 17.47 -13.29
N SER A 60 -18.38 18.25 -14.04
CA SER A 60 -18.44 18.14 -15.52
C SER A 60 -17.09 18.41 -16.21
N GLN A 61 -16.18 19.14 -15.55
CA GLN A 61 -14.86 19.51 -16.09
C GLN A 61 -13.68 18.80 -15.41
N LYS A 62 -13.89 18.08 -14.30
CA LYS A 62 -12.83 17.39 -13.53
C LYS A 62 -13.15 15.91 -13.34
N ALA A 63 -12.28 15.23 -12.60
CA ALA A 63 -12.53 13.87 -12.12
C ALA A 63 -13.75 13.83 -11.18
N THR A 64 -14.42 12.69 -11.14
CA THR A 64 -15.44 12.41 -10.13
C THR A 64 -14.78 12.22 -8.77
N GLU A 65 -15.36 12.80 -7.72
CA GLU A 65 -14.88 12.63 -6.34
C GLU A 65 -15.92 11.89 -5.50
N ILE A 66 -15.53 10.79 -4.88
CA ILE A 66 -16.31 10.10 -3.86
C ILE A 66 -15.79 10.57 -2.49
N ARG A 67 -16.68 10.91 -1.57
CA ARG A 67 -16.32 11.32 -0.21
C ARG A 67 -16.95 10.37 0.80
N PHE A 68 -16.10 9.85 1.67
CA PHE A 68 -16.47 8.96 2.77
C PHE A 68 -15.92 9.53 4.09
N ASP A 69 -16.80 9.89 5.02
CA ASP A 69 -16.39 10.50 6.29
C ASP A 69 -16.67 9.57 7.46
N TYR A 70 -15.61 8.99 8.03
CA TYR A 70 -15.72 8.11 9.18
C TYR A 70 -16.23 8.82 10.44
N ARG A 71 -16.18 10.17 10.50
CA ARG A 71 -16.74 10.94 11.61
C ARG A 71 -18.27 10.92 11.61
N GLU A 72 -18.90 10.72 10.45
CA GLU A 72 -20.35 10.51 10.36
C GLU A 72 -20.75 9.09 10.76
N LEU A 73 -19.81 8.15 10.67
CA LEU A 73 -20.01 6.75 10.99
C LEU A 73 -19.83 6.44 12.47
N PHE A 74 -18.82 7.06 13.09
CA PHE A 74 -18.40 6.78 14.45
C PHE A 74 -18.48 8.05 15.31
N SER A 75 -19.32 8.03 16.34
CA SER A 75 -19.41 9.11 17.33
C SER A 75 -18.23 9.14 18.30
N GLU A 76 -17.56 8.00 18.47
CA GLU A 76 -16.37 7.81 19.30
C GLU A 76 -15.29 7.07 18.49
N PRO A 77 -14.00 7.15 18.86
CA PRO A 77 -12.95 6.39 18.19
C PRO A 77 -13.28 4.89 18.11
N PRO A 78 -13.45 4.31 16.90
CA PRO A 78 -13.72 2.87 16.75
C PRO A 78 -12.45 2.07 17.04
N SER A 79 -12.56 0.79 17.43
CA SER A 79 -11.38 -0.08 17.48
C SER A 79 -10.70 -0.15 16.11
N TYR A 80 -9.39 -0.45 16.09
CA TYR A 80 -8.64 -0.56 14.85
C TYR A 80 -9.23 -1.64 13.93
N GLY A 81 -9.45 -2.85 14.42
CA GLY A 81 -10.05 -3.93 13.64
C GLY A 81 -11.43 -3.57 13.05
N HIS A 82 -12.28 -2.87 13.81
CA HIS A 82 -13.59 -2.41 13.31
C HIS A 82 -13.42 -1.40 12.16
N TRP A 83 -12.63 -0.34 12.36
CA TRP A 83 -12.36 0.63 11.30
C TRP A 83 -11.77 -0.04 10.06
N ARG A 84 -10.81 -0.95 10.23
CA ARG A 84 -10.14 -1.68 9.14
C ARG A 84 -11.09 -2.47 8.27
N ARG A 85 -12.01 -3.23 8.85
CA ARG A 85 -12.97 -4.04 8.09
C ARG A 85 -13.83 -3.18 7.17
N ILE A 86 -14.31 -2.06 7.69
CA ILE A 86 -15.12 -1.11 6.94
C ILE A 86 -14.23 -0.43 5.88
N ASP A 87 -13.05 0.04 6.26
CA ASP A 87 -12.16 0.79 5.39
C ASP A 87 -11.67 -0.02 4.18
N ASP A 88 -11.19 -1.24 4.42
CA ASP A 88 -10.72 -2.11 3.35
C ASP A 88 -11.85 -2.44 2.35
N PHE A 89 -13.07 -2.68 2.87
CA PHE A 89 -14.24 -2.89 2.02
C PHE A 89 -14.62 -1.64 1.22
N PHE A 90 -14.75 -0.47 1.85
CA PHE A 90 -15.23 0.74 1.19
C PHE A 90 -14.20 1.32 0.22
N VAL A 91 -12.91 1.24 0.52
CA VAL A 91 -11.86 1.63 -0.44
C VAL A 91 -12.01 0.82 -1.72
N ASP A 92 -12.13 -0.49 -1.62
CA ASP A 92 -12.27 -1.33 -2.81
C ASP A 92 -13.64 -1.20 -3.50
N ALA A 93 -14.74 -1.19 -2.73
CA ALA A 93 -16.09 -1.12 -3.27
C ALA A 93 -16.38 0.22 -3.96
N LEU A 94 -15.98 1.35 -3.35
CA LEU A 94 -16.23 2.68 -3.91
C LEU A 94 -15.29 2.99 -5.08
N LEU A 95 -14.04 2.51 -5.05
CA LEU A 95 -13.17 2.58 -6.23
C LEU A 95 -13.65 1.65 -7.38
N CYS A 96 -14.65 0.81 -7.10
CA CYS A 96 -15.31 -0.05 -8.08
C CYS A 96 -16.77 0.30 -8.32
N TRP A 97 -17.17 1.53 -8.00
CA TRP A 97 -18.55 1.97 -8.16
C TRP A 97 -19.08 1.76 -9.61
N PRO A 98 -20.24 1.10 -9.80
CA PRO A 98 -20.69 0.59 -11.11
C PRO A 98 -20.71 1.61 -12.23
N GLU A 99 -21.23 2.81 -11.94
CA GLU A 99 -21.44 3.88 -12.93
C GLU A 99 -20.13 4.36 -13.55
N TYR A 100 -18.99 4.16 -12.87
CA TYR A 100 -17.66 4.62 -13.30
C TYR A 100 -16.75 3.51 -13.79
N LEU A 101 -17.16 2.24 -13.69
CA LEU A 101 -16.38 1.11 -14.21
C LEU A 101 -16.11 1.25 -15.72
N ASP A 102 -17.10 1.75 -16.46
CA ASP A 102 -17.07 1.80 -17.92
C ASP A 102 -16.51 3.13 -18.48
N GLN A 103 -16.36 4.16 -17.65
CA GLN A 103 -16.22 5.54 -18.15
C GLN A 103 -14.77 5.99 -18.45
N MET A 104 -13.74 5.19 -18.21
CA MET A 104 -12.29 5.51 -18.36
C MET A 104 -11.80 6.84 -17.73
N ARG A 105 -12.67 7.62 -17.08
CA ARG A 105 -12.36 8.88 -16.40
C ARG A 105 -11.66 8.59 -15.07
N MET A 106 -10.74 9.47 -14.70
CA MET A 106 -10.16 9.43 -13.35
C MET A 106 -11.26 9.67 -12.31
N PHE A 107 -11.17 8.94 -11.22
CA PHE A 107 -12.00 9.13 -10.03
C PHE A 107 -11.10 9.11 -8.79
N PHE A 108 -11.52 9.88 -7.79
CA PHE A 108 -10.83 9.99 -6.51
C PHE A 108 -11.78 9.58 -5.40
N LEU A 109 -11.31 8.77 -4.46
CA LEU A 109 -11.98 8.54 -3.18
C LEU A 109 -11.24 9.31 -2.11
N HIS A 110 -11.94 10.24 -1.47
CA HIS A 110 -11.46 10.96 -0.32
C HIS A 110 -12.07 10.37 0.94
N THR A 111 -11.22 9.96 1.87
CA THR A 111 -11.65 9.52 3.20
C THR A 111 -11.20 10.52 4.26
N THR A 112 -12.04 10.75 5.27
CA THR A 112 -11.72 11.55 6.45
C THR A 112 -11.96 10.74 7.71
N GLY A 113 -10.99 10.76 8.64
CA GLY A 113 -10.96 9.88 9.81
C GLY A 113 -10.17 8.59 9.53
N GLY A 114 -9.32 8.19 10.46
CA GLY A 114 -8.57 6.94 10.35
C GLY A 114 -7.56 6.76 11.47
N TRP A 115 -7.02 5.54 11.56
CA TRP A 115 -5.93 5.24 12.49
C TRP A 115 -4.57 5.58 11.87
N ARG A 116 -3.75 6.31 12.62
CA ARG A 116 -2.35 6.61 12.32
C ARG A 116 -1.56 6.83 13.60
N GLY A 117 -0.44 6.15 13.74
CA GLY A 117 0.51 6.17 14.84
C GLY A 117 -0.02 5.45 16.06
N GLY A 118 -0.83 4.40 15.87
CA GLY A 118 -1.55 3.75 16.95
C GLY A 118 -2.61 4.63 17.62
N VAL A 119 -3.06 5.71 16.95
CA VAL A 119 -4.08 6.63 17.47
C VAL A 119 -5.14 6.92 16.41
N TRP A 120 -6.40 7.00 16.81
CA TRP A 120 -7.48 7.48 15.96
C TRP A 120 -7.35 8.99 15.72
N GLN A 121 -7.34 9.40 14.46
CA GLN A 121 -7.24 10.79 14.04
C GLN A 121 -8.47 11.16 13.23
N ALA A 122 -9.43 11.86 13.86
CA ALA A 122 -10.70 12.22 13.23
C ALA A 122 -10.54 13.08 11.97
N GLN A 123 -9.48 13.90 11.89
CA GLN A 123 -9.19 14.78 10.76
C GLN A 123 -8.21 14.17 9.74
N PHE A 124 -7.78 12.92 9.94
CA PHE A 124 -6.83 12.29 9.03
C PHE A 124 -7.45 12.08 7.66
N ARG A 125 -6.80 12.61 6.63
CA ARG A 125 -7.26 12.54 5.24
C ARG A 125 -6.43 11.55 4.46
N ARG A 126 -7.11 10.75 3.62
CA ARG A 126 -6.48 9.90 2.61
C ARG A 126 -7.21 10.08 1.30
N GLN A 127 -6.45 10.19 0.21
CA GLN A 127 -6.99 10.25 -1.13
C GLN A 127 -6.52 9.02 -1.89
N PHE A 128 -7.46 8.22 -2.34
CA PHE A 128 -7.22 7.08 -3.20
C PHE A 128 -7.56 7.48 -4.62
N SER A 129 -6.75 7.04 -5.58
CA SER A 129 -7.09 7.11 -6.99
C SER A 129 -6.85 5.76 -7.63
N SER A 130 -7.63 5.48 -8.64
CA SER A 130 -7.56 4.23 -9.39
C SER A 130 -8.01 4.54 -10.80
N ARG A 131 -7.33 3.94 -11.78
CA ARG A 131 -7.78 3.94 -13.17
C ARG A 131 -7.73 2.50 -13.66
N LYS A 132 -8.85 2.05 -14.22
CA LYS A 132 -8.94 0.69 -14.74
C LYS A 132 -8.55 0.69 -16.21
N SER A 133 -7.54 -0.11 -16.54
CA SER A 133 -7.12 -0.36 -17.92
C SER A 133 -7.67 -1.70 -18.38
N GLY A 134 -8.47 -1.71 -19.45
CA GLY A 134 -9.04 -2.93 -20.02
C GLY A 134 -10.52 -2.78 -20.38
N LYS A 135 -11.06 -3.69 -21.19
CA LYS A 135 -12.51 -3.79 -21.42
C LYS A 135 -13.18 -4.43 -20.18
N PRO A 136 -14.43 -4.08 -19.85
CA PRO A 136 -15.15 -4.64 -18.70
C PRO A 136 -15.08 -6.17 -18.59
N ASP A 137 -15.28 -6.88 -19.70
CA ASP A 137 -15.23 -8.35 -19.73
C ASP A 137 -13.86 -8.93 -19.34
N GLN A 138 -12.77 -8.22 -19.65
CA GLN A 138 -11.41 -8.63 -19.26
C GLN A 138 -11.19 -8.45 -17.76
N LEU A 139 -11.76 -7.40 -17.17
CA LEU A 139 -11.63 -7.09 -15.75
C LEU A 139 -12.40 -8.11 -14.89
N THR A 140 -13.53 -8.63 -15.37
CA THR A 140 -14.29 -9.65 -14.64
C THR A 140 -13.60 -11.01 -14.50
N ASN A 141 -12.63 -11.31 -15.37
CA ASN A 141 -11.94 -12.60 -15.43
C ASN A 141 -10.50 -12.55 -14.88
N TYR A 142 -10.09 -11.43 -14.29
CA TYR A 142 -8.70 -11.17 -13.91
C TYR A 142 -8.49 -11.13 -12.38
N ILE A 143 -9.35 -11.82 -11.62
CA ILE A 143 -9.19 -11.91 -10.17
C ILE A 143 -7.97 -12.77 -9.88
N ILE A 144 -7.00 -12.19 -9.19
CA ILE A 144 -5.67 -12.77 -8.98
C ILE A 144 -5.26 -12.75 -7.51
N ALA A 145 -6.15 -12.28 -6.64
CA ALA A 145 -5.98 -12.29 -5.20
C ALA A 145 -7.25 -12.76 -4.50
N GLU A 146 -7.08 -13.44 -3.37
CA GLU A 146 -8.17 -13.74 -2.43
C GLU A 146 -8.40 -12.52 -1.52
N PRO A 147 -9.66 -12.15 -1.22
CA PRO A 147 -9.94 -11.07 -0.29
C PRO A 147 -9.63 -11.51 1.14
N TYR A 148 -9.41 -10.52 1.99
CA TYR A 148 -9.03 -10.72 3.39
C TYR A 148 -9.90 -9.87 4.30
N VAL A 149 -10.42 -10.47 5.37
CA VAL A 149 -11.20 -9.77 6.41
C VAL A 149 -10.36 -9.69 7.68
N ILE A 150 -10.00 -8.48 8.07
CA ILE A 150 -9.26 -8.19 9.31
C ILE A 150 -10.09 -8.65 10.52
N ALA A 151 -9.51 -9.26 11.56
CA ALA A 151 -10.26 -9.60 12.80
C ALA A 151 -10.68 -8.33 13.58
N LEU A 152 -11.84 -8.31 14.23
CA LEU A 152 -12.29 -7.16 15.05
C LEU A 152 -11.32 -6.81 16.18
N GLU A 153 -10.70 -7.85 16.76
CA GLU A 153 -9.74 -7.74 17.86
C GLU A 153 -8.32 -7.36 17.40
N THR A 154 -8.12 -7.11 16.10
CA THR A 154 -6.82 -6.66 15.59
C THR A 154 -6.44 -5.34 16.28
N PRO A 155 -5.33 -5.29 17.02
CA PRO A 155 -4.92 -4.07 17.70
C PRO A 155 -4.39 -3.04 16.71
N ALA A 156 -4.46 -1.76 17.10
CA ALA A 156 -3.79 -0.72 16.33
C ALA A 156 -2.27 -0.96 16.32
N PRO A 157 -1.57 -0.82 15.18
CA PRO A 157 -0.13 -0.92 15.15
C PRO A 157 0.48 0.19 16.02
N PRO A 158 1.56 -0.09 16.78
CA PRO A 158 2.25 0.93 17.56
C PRO A 158 2.85 2.03 16.67
N ALA A 159 3.07 3.20 17.25
CA ALA A 159 3.69 4.32 16.54
C ALA A 159 5.12 3.99 16.07
N TRP A 160 5.56 4.74 15.06
CA TRP A 160 6.91 4.70 14.53
C TRP A 160 7.75 5.84 15.09
N ARG A 161 9.04 5.58 15.31
CA ARG A 161 10.04 6.56 15.68
C ARG A 161 11.21 6.52 14.72
N ILE A 162 11.82 7.69 14.49
CA ILE A 162 13.08 7.77 13.76
C ILE A 162 14.24 7.49 14.72
N ILE A 163 15.16 6.62 14.28
CA ILE A 163 16.47 6.46 14.88
C ILE A 163 17.46 7.11 13.92
N ASP A 164 18.00 8.26 14.33
CA ASP A 164 18.96 9.01 13.53
C ASP A 164 20.41 8.58 13.85
N VAL A 165 21.33 8.95 12.96
CA VAL A 165 22.78 8.74 13.09
C VAL A 165 23.49 10.07 12.80
N ASP A 166 24.72 10.29 13.25
CA ASP A 166 25.37 11.59 12.96
C ASP A 166 25.82 11.69 11.49
N ALA A 167 26.46 10.64 10.98
CA ALA A 167 26.93 10.54 9.61
C ALA A 167 26.26 9.35 8.91
N SER A 168 25.43 9.64 7.90
CA SER A 168 24.76 8.59 7.12
C SER A 168 25.69 8.05 6.05
N ALA A 169 25.90 6.74 6.05
CA ALA A 169 26.41 6.01 4.90
C ALA A 169 25.43 6.12 3.71
N THR A 170 25.94 5.93 2.50
CA THR A 170 25.13 5.91 1.27
C THR A 170 24.45 4.55 1.03
N GLU A 171 24.86 3.54 1.79
CA GLU A 171 24.34 2.18 1.71
C GLU A 171 24.42 1.49 3.08
N ALA A 172 23.40 0.70 3.38
CA ALA A 172 23.35 -0.25 4.48
C ALA A 172 22.48 -1.43 4.06
N SER A 173 22.73 -2.59 4.63
CA SER A 173 21.99 -3.82 4.28
C SER A 173 21.54 -4.55 5.53
N LEU A 174 20.29 -5.03 5.48
CA LEU A 174 19.83 -6.05 6.39
C LEU A 174 20.67 -7.32 6.17
N LYS A 175 21.20 -7.90 7.24
CA LYS A 175 21.86 -9.20 7.16
C LYS A 175 20.80 -10.30 7.08
N PHE A 176 20.90 -11.13 6.05
CA PHE A 176 20.10 -12.33 5.86
C PHE A 176 20.93 -13.38 5.12
N GLU A 177 20.46 -14.63 5.11
CA GLU A 177 21.07 -15.72 4.36
C GLU A 177 20.20 -16.13 3.18
N LEU A 178 20.79 -16.83 2.20
CA LEU A 178 20.05 -17.47 1.12
C LEU A 178 19.92 -18.95 1.45
N LEU A 179 18.69 -19.46 1.49
CA LEU A 179 18.46 -20.88 1.74
C LEU A 179 19.11 -21.74 0.65
N PRO A 180 19.81 -22.83 1.01
CA PRO A 180 20.41 -23.74 0.04
C PRO A 180 19.37 -24.29 -0.93
N ASN A 181 19.75 -24.44 -2.20
CA ASN A 181 18.94 -24.99 -3.30
C ASN A 181 17.74 -24.13 -3.76
N SER A 182 17.15 -23.31 -2.91
CA SER A 182 16.03 -22.43 -3.27
C SER A 182 16.46 -20.99 -3.56
N ASN A 183 17.61 -20.53 -3.06
CA ASN A 183 18.05 -19.12 -3.14
C ASN A 183 17.00 -18.13 -2.63
N VAL A 184 16.16 -18.56 -1.68
CA VAL A 184 15.17 -17.71 -1.04
C VAL A 184 15.84 -16.94 0.11
N PRO A 185 15.75 -15.59 0.15
CA PRO A 185 16.22 -14.81 1.29
C PRO A 185 15.51 -15.20 2.58
N TYR A 186 16.27 -15.45 3.63
CA TYR A 186 15.77 -15.90 4.92
C TYR A 186 16.50 -15.23 6.07
N LEU A 187 15.73 -14.83 7.09
CA LEU A 187 16.21 -14.26 8.34
C LEU A 187 15.35 -14.81 9.47
N SER A 188 15.83 -15.82 10.20
CA SER A 188 15.05 -16.45 11.27
C SER A 188 14.35 -15.43 12.19
N ARG A 189 13.11 -15.72 12.57
CA ARG A 189 12.33 -14.91 13.50
C ARG A 189 13.03 -14.67 14.84
N ASN A 190 13.89 -15.61 15.25
CA ASN A 190 14.68 -15.51 16.48
C ASN A 190 16.01 -14.75 16.31
N SER A 191 16.43 -14.52 15.06
CA SER A 191 17.62 -13.73 14.77
C SER A 191 17.33 -12.24 14.91
N PRO A 192 18.32 -11.45 15.38
CA PRO A 192 18.19 -10.00 15.43
C PRO A 192 18.07 -9.41 14.02
N VAL A 193 17.32 -8.33 13.90
CA VAL A 193 17.23 -7.52 12.68
C VAL A 193 18.39 -6.54 12.71
N GLU A 194 19.51 -6.87 12.05
CA GLU A 194 20.77 -6.13 12.16
C GLU A 194 21.48 -5.84 10.82
N GLY A 195 22.54 -5.02 10.87
CA GLY A 195 23.42 -4.70 9.74
C GLY A 195 23.39 -3.25 9.26
N PHE A 196 22.51 -2.43 9.84
CA PHE A 196 22.29 -1.04 9.44
C PHE A 196 22.42 -0.04 10.59
N GLN A 197 22.37 -0.53 11.84
CA GLN A 197 22.45 0.31 13.04
C GLN A 197 23.75 1.11 13.07
N GLY A 198 23.65 2.41 13.37
CA GLY A 198 24.78 3.33 13.40
C GLY A 198 25.34 3.73 12.03
N LEU A 199 24.86 3.12 10.95
CA LEU A 199 25.30 3.45 9.58
C LEU A 199 24.34 4.40 8.88
N VAL A 200 23.04 4.21 9.06
CA VAL A 200 21.99 4.96 8.36
C VAL A 200 20.82 5.24 9.29
N PRO A 201 20.05 6.31 9.05
CA PRO A 201 18.78 6.50 9.71
C PRO A 201 17.76 5.44 9.29
N PHE A 202 16.92 5.06 10.24
CA PHE A 202 15.84 4.11 10.01
C PHE A 202 14.62 4.47 10.85
N LEU A 203 13.46 4.01 10.42
CA LEU A 203 12.26 4.01 11.25
C LEU A 203 12.15 2.68 11.97
N GLU A 204 11.82 2.75 13.25
CA GLU A 204 11.56 1.61 14.11
C GLU A 204 10.15 1.74 14.68
N ARG A 205 9.36 0.67 14.62
CA ARG A 205 8.07 0.61 15.30
C ARG A 205 8.31 0.42 16.79
N ASN A 206 7.51 1.06 17.65
CA ASN A 206 7.75 1.08 19.10
C ASN A 206 7.77 -0.31 19.78
N ASP A 207 7.18 -1.34 19.17
CA ASP A 207 7.25 -2.74 19.62
C ASP A 207 8.49 -3.49 19.12
N GLN A 208 9.38 -2.83 18.36
CA GLN A 208 10.56 -3.39 17.72
C GLN A 208 10.27 -4.56 16.77
N ALA A 209 9.01 -4.74 16.37
CA ALA A 209 8.61 -5.83 15.50
C ALA A 209 8.60 -5.44 14.01
N ALA A 210 8.87 -4.17 13.68
CA ALA A 210 9.02 -3.73 12.30
C ALA A 210 10.00 -2.55 12.15
N TYR A 211 10.66 -2.49 10.99
CA TYR A 211 11.64 -1.47 10.63
C TYR A 211 11.49 -1.04 9.17
N ILE A 212 11.80 0.23 8.89
CA ILE A 212 12.01 0.76 7.53
C ILE A 212 13.40 1.37 7.48
N ILE A 213 14.30 0.72 6.75
CA ILE A 213 15.73 1.01 6.75
C ILE A 213 16.07 1.71 5.44
N PHE A 214 16.67 2.90 5.47
CA PHE A 214 17.29 3.44 4.27
C PHE A 214 18.43 2.51 3.82
N SER A 215 18.30 1.92 2.64
CA SER A 215 19.21 0.85 2.19
C SER A 215 20.25 1.34 1.21
N LYS A 216 19.87 2.16 0.24
CA LYS A 216 20.81 2.59 -0.81
C LYS A 216 20.36 3.86 -1.50
N LEU A 217 21.32 4.74 -1.77
CA LEU A 217 21.19 5.82 -2.74
C LEU A 217 21.77 5.32 -4.08
N GLN A 218 20.94 5.28 -5.11
CA GLN A 218 21.37 4.87 -6.45
C GLN A 218 21.13 6.03 -7.42
N PRO A 219 22.16 6.49 -8.15
CA PRO A 219 21.94 7.45 -9.23
C PRO A 219 20.93 6.93 -10.26
N SER A 220 20.01 7.81 -10.67
CA SER A 220 19.06 7.59 -11.76
C SER A 220 19.47 8.46 -12.95
N SER A 221 19.08 8.03 -14.15
CA SER A 221 19.28 8.69 -15.45
C SER A 221 20.65 8.55 -16.13
N HIS A 222 20.67 7.73 -17.17
CA HIS A 222 21.65 7.77 -18.27
C HIS A 222 21.25 8.75 -19.39
N ARG A 223 20.13 9.48 -19.23
CA ARG A 223 19.48 10.20 -20.33
C ARG A 223 19.77 11.70 -20.37
N GLY A 224 20.55 12.24 -19.45
CA GLY A 224 21.01 13.63 -19.48
C GLY A 224 19.98 14.70 -19.15
N GLU A 225 18.75 14.28 -18.89
CA GLU A 225 17.63 15.12 -18.50
C GLU A 225 17.36 14.82 -17.01
N ASP A 226 17.78 15.75 -16.16
CA ASP A 226 17.79 15.77 -14.69
C ASP A 226 18.57 14.67 -13.93
N PRO A 227 19.53 15.06 -13.07
CA PRO A 227 20.31 14.13 -12.25
C PRO A 227 19.48 13.67 -11.04
N GLU A 228 18.56 12.75 -11.27
CA GLU A 228 17.73 12.17 -10.21
C GLU A 228 18.48 11.08 -9.42
N THR A 229 18.11 10.88 -8.16
CA THR A 229 18.58 9.74 -7.36
C THR A 229 17.40 8.90 -6.89
N LEU A 230 17.54 7.58 -7.02
CA LEU A 230 16.62 6.60 -6.45
C LEU A 230 17.04 6.34 -5.00
N LEU A 231 16.05 6.30 -4.11
CA LEU A 231 16.24 5.90 -2.72
C LEU A 231 15.62 4.52 -2.53
N TYR A 232 16.42 3.55 -2.10
CA TYR A 232 15.92 2.23 -1.74
C TYR A 232 15.77 2.13 -0.23
N TYR A 233 14.71 1.44 0.18
CA TYR A 233 14.39 1.16 1.56
C TYR A 233 14.17 -0.34 1.73
N THR A 234 14.55 -0.89 2.88
CA THR A 234 14.21 -2.25 3.29
C THR A 234 13.08 -2.15 4.29
N TYR A 235 11.94 -2.77 3.98
CA TYR A 235 10.90 -3.06 4.96
C TYR A 235 11.20 -4.43 5.58
N VAL A 236 11.08 -4.55 6.89
CA VAL A 236 11.16 -5.83 7.61
C VAL A 236 10.16 -5.80 8.76
N ASP A 237 9.45 -6.89 8.96
CA ASP A 237 8.59 -7.08 10.12
C ASP A 237 8.77 -8.48 10.74
N GLN A 238 7.78 -9.00 11.47
CA GLN A 238 7.87 -10.31 12.10
C GLN A 238 7.82 -11.49 11.13
N ASP A 239 7.35 -11.29 9.89
CA ASP A 239 7.07 -12.36 8.93
C ASP A 239 7.93 -12.27 7.68
N ILE A 240 8.19 -11.06 7.19
CA ILE A 240 8.79 -10.84 5.86
C ILE A 240 9.80 -9.70 5.89
N PHE A 241 10.62 -9.65 4.84
CA PHE A 241 11.42 -8.48 4.51
C PHE A 241 11.58 -8.34 3.00
N PHE A 242 11.76 -7.12 2.51
CA PHE A 242 12.06 -6.85 1.10
C PHE A 242 12.55 -5.41 0.93
N ARG A 243 13.19 -5.15 -0.20
CA ARG A 243 13.56 -3.81 -0.64
C ARG A 243 12.52 -3.23 -1.59
N PHE A 244 12.20 -1.96 -1.42
CA PHE A 244 11.36 -1.17 -2.31
C PHE A 244 12.04 0.16 -2.60
N ARG A 245 11.57 0.87 -3.63
CA ARG A 245 12.16 2.16 -4.03
C ARG A 245 11.19 3.31 -3.85
N SER A 246 11.76 4.47 -3.54
CA SER A 246 11.12 5.78 -3.65
C SER A 246 11.68 6.50 -4.88
N HIS A 247 10.78 7.10 -5.65
CA HIS A 247 11.06 7.69 -6.96
C HIS A 247 10.41 9.10 -7.07
N PRO A 248 11.08 10.11 -7.66
CA PRO A 248 10.47 11.44 -7.89
C PRO A 248 9.09 11.42 -8.58
N TRP A 249 8.97 10.68 -9.68
CA TRP A 249 7.72 10.50 -10.43
C TRP A 249 6.75 9.47 -9.81
N TYR A 250 7.22 8.28 -9.46
CA TYR A 250 6.35 7.17 -9.00
C TYR A 250 6.15 7.09 -7.49
N LYS A 251 6.78 7.98 -6.73
CA LYS A 251 6.68 8.03 -5.26
C LYS A 251 7.12 6.69 -4.65
N LEU A 252 6.43 6.13 -3.66
CA LEU A 252 6.75 4.81 -3.10
C LEU A 252 6.21 3.71 -4.00
N GLU A 253 7.09 2.91 -4.59
CA GLU A 253 6.71 1.82 -5.50
C GLU A 253 6.80 0.45 -4.82
N LEU A 254 5.64 -0.19 -4.66
CA LEU A 254 5.52 -1.57 -4.15
C LEU A 254 5.37 -2.62 -5.25
N GLY A 255 5.31 -2.18 -6.52
CA GLY A 255 5.15 -3.07 -7.67
C GLY A 255 6.41 -3.86 -8.05
N SER A 256 7.59 -3.49 -7.54
CA SER A 256 8.86 -4.08 -7.93
C SER A 256 9.76 -4.26 -6.70
N CYS A 257 9.40 -5.20 -5.82
CA CYS A 257 10.17 -5.46 -4.60
C CYS A 257 11.37 -6.35 -4.89
N VAL A 258 12.50 -6.10 -4.22
CA VAL A 258 13.75 -6.84 -4.39
C VAL A 258 14.10 -7.60 -3.12
N ASP A 259 14.74 -8.75 -3.23
CA ASP A 259 15.15 -9.61 -2.10
C ASP A 259 14.01 -9.94 -1.15
N TYR A 260 12.85 -10.29 -1.72
CA TYR A 260 11.69 -10.65 -0.91
C TYR A 260 11.95 -11.92 -0.11
N GLY A 261 12.08 -11.81 1.20
CA GLY A 261 12.45 -12.90 2.10
C GLY A 261 11.45 -13.15 3.20
N PHE A 262 11.68 -14.24 3.91
CA PHE A 262 10.80 -14.73 4.97
C PHE A 262 11.55 -14.84 6.30
N ARG A 263 10.81 -14.69 7.40
CA ARG A 263 11.32 -14.92 8.75
C ARG A 263 10.94 -16.26 9.36
N GLU A 264 10.05 -16.97 8.69
CA GLU A 264 9.63 -18.33 8.98
C GLU A 264 9.63 -19.13 7.68
N PHE A 265 10.11 -20.37 7.72
CA PHE A 265 10.20 -21.23 6.54
C PHE A 265 9.74 -22.67 6.87
N PRO A 266 8.86 -23.29 6.05
CA PRO A 266 8.24 -22.72 4.85
C PRO A 266 7.24 -21.59 5.18
N PRO A 267 7.08 -20.59 4.30
CA PRO A 267 6.22 -19.45 4.59
C PRO A 267 4.75 -19.80 4.40
N ARG A 268 3.91 -19.14 5.21
CA ARG A 268 2.44 -19.23 5.11
C ARG A 268 1.96 -18.75 3.74
N ARG A 269 0.87 -19.36 3.24
CA ARG A 269 0.35 -19.11 1.87
C ARG A 269 0.04 -17.65 1.60
N GLU A 270 -0.47 -16.92 2.59
CA GLU A 270 -0.79 -15.50 2.47
C GLU A 270 0.45 -14.61 2.24
N LEU A 271 1.64 -15.10 2.59
CA LEU A 271 2.93 -14.40 2.42
C LEU A 271 3.62 -14.72 1.09
N TRP A 272 3.06 -15.63 0.29
CA TRP A 272 3.61 -15.97 -1.02
C TRP A 272 3.68 -14.75 -1.92
N THR A 273 4.60 -14.76 -2.89
CA THR A 273 4.70 -13.65 -3.85
C THR A 273 3.73 -13.88 -5.00
N THR A 274 3.64 -12.91 -5.89
CA THR A 274 2.87 -13.05 -7.13
C THR A 274 3.74 -12.75 -8.35
N LYS A 275 3.33 -13.30 -9.50
CA LYS A 275 3.85 -12.91 -10.82
C LYS A 275 3.30 -11.53 -11.22
N PRO A 276 3.79 -10.89 -12.29
CA PRO A 276 3.21 -9.64 -12.79
C PRO A 276 1.71 -9.71 -13.09
N LEU A 277 1.20 -10.90 -13.43
CA LEU A 277 -0.22 -11.15 -13.68
C LEU A 277 -0.97 -11.65 -12.43
N GLY A 278 -0.32 -11.68 -11.27
CA GLY A 278 -0.92 -12.00 -9.98
C GLY A 278 -1.04 -13.47 -9.61
N GLU A 279 -0.63 -14.40 -10.48
CA GLU A 279 -0.48 -15.81 -10.12
C GLU A 279 0.41 -15.94 -8.87
N LEU A 280 -0.09 -16.64 -7.84
CA LEU A 280 0.69 -16.89 -6.63
C LEU A 280 1.90 -17.77 -6.96
N VAL A 281 3.04 -17.39 -6.38
CA VAL A 281 4.31 -18.12 -6.47
C VAL A 281 4.63 -18.63 -5.07
N PRO A 282 4.64 -19.97 -4.84
CA PRO A 282 4.99 -20.56 -3.57
C PRO A 282 6.28 -19.97 -3.00
N GLY A 283 6.28 -19.63 -1.71
CA GLY A 283 7.43 -18.97 -1.10
C GLY A 283 8.67 -19.89 -0.95
N ASP A 284 8.49 -21.20 -1.12
CA ASP A 284 9.53 -22.21 -1.20
C ASP A 284 9.97 -22.54 -2.63
N GLU A 285 9.37 -21.92 -3.65
CA GLU A 285 9.78 -22.10 -5.05
C GLU A 285 11.21 -21.58 -5.27
N PRO A 286 12.13 -22.39 -5.85
CA PRO A 286 13.48 -21.97 -6.13
C PRO A 286 13.57 -20.73 -7.04
N ARG A 287 14.44 -19.79 -6.66
CA ARG A 287 14.69 -18.54 -7.39
C ARG A 287 15.98 -18.66 -8.20
N PRO A 288 15.93 -18.53 -9.54
CA PRO A 288 17.13 -18.61 -10.38
C PRO A 288 18.07 -17.42 -10.14
N VAL A 289 19.28 -17.64 -9.64
CA VAL A 289 20.25 -16.56 -9.32
C VAL A 289 20.65 -15.74 -10.54
N GLU A 290 20.74 -16.40 -11.70
CA GLU A 290 21.19 -15.79 -12.97
C GLU A 290 20.15 -14.88 -13.61
N ASN A 291 18.87 -15.02 -13.24
CA ASN A 291 17.81 -14.22 -13.80
C ASN A 291 17.59 -12.96 -12.95
N VAL A 292 18.02 -11.79 -13.42
CA VAL A 292 17.79 -10.52 -12.72
C VAL A 292 16.31 -10.29 -12.39
N LEU A 293 15.40 -10.80 -13.23
CA LEU A 293 13.95 -10.74 -12.99
C LEU A 293 13.49 -11.62 -11.81
N SER A 294 14.23 -12.66 -11.44
CA SER A 294 13.90 -13.50 -10.27
C SER A 294 14.08 -12.78 -8.94
N LYS A 295 14.89 -11.72 -8.93
CA LYS A 295 15.08 -10.86 -7.76
C LYS A 295 13.87 -9.96 -7.53
N PHE A 296 13.05 -9.75 -8.56
CA PHE A 296 11.83 -8.97 -8.45
C PHE A 296 10.67 -9.86 -8.04
N SER A 297 9.94 -9.42 -7.03
CA SER A 297 8.73 -10.07 -6.56
C SER A 297 7.62 -9.04 -6.50
N TYR A 298 6.42 -9.44 -6.91
CA TYR A 298 5.21 -8.71 -6.62
C TYR A 298 4.66 -9.22 -5.29
N LEU A 299 4.20 -8.30 -4.44
CA LEU A 299 3.58 -8.65 -3.17
C LEU A 299 2.26 -9.40 -3.44
N SER A 300 1.88 -10.36 -2.58
CA SER A 300 0.48 -10.80 -2.52
C SER A 300 -0.41 -9.65 -2.06
N TYR A 301 -1.71 -9.75 -2.28
CA TYR A 301 -2.67 -8.74 -1.81
C TYR A 301 -2.60 -8.51 -0.29
N PRO A 302 -2.63 -9.55 0.59
CA PRO A 302 -2.56 -9.34 2.03
C PRO A 302 -1.27 -8.64 2.45
N VAL A 303 -0.14 -9.01 1.85
CA VAL A 303 1.15 -8.38 2.13
C VAL A 303 1.17 -6.93 1.64
N TRP A 304 0.71 -6.68 0.41
CA TRP A 304 0.66 -5.34 -0.15
C TRP A 304 -0.20 -4.41 0.71
N LEU A 305 -1.39 -4.86 1.12
CA LEU A 305 -2.29 -4.07 1.95
C LEU A 305 -1.63 -3.76 3.30
N ARG A 306 -1.11 -4.78 3.98
CA ARG A 306 -0.35 -4.63 5.23
C ARG A 306 0.77 -3.59 5.12
N VAL A 307 1.59 -3.69 4.08
CA VAL A 307 2.73 -2.78 3.83
C VAL A 307 2.24 -1.38 3.47
N LEU A 308 1.22 -1.23 2.63
CA LEU A 308 0.62 0.06 2.29
C LEU A 308 0.25 0.84 3.55
N HIS A 309 -0.35 0.18 4.53
CA HIS A 309 -0.72 0.82 5.79
C HIS A 309 0.47 1.08 6.70
N ALA A 310 1.41 0.13 6.79
CA ALA A 310 2.65 0.36 7.55
C ALA A 310 3.43 1.57 7.01
N LEU A 311 3.53 1.72 5.68
CA LEU A 311 4.18 2.86 5.05
C LEU A 311 3.40 4.16 5.27
N GLY A 312 2.08 4.15 5.06
CA GLY A 312 1.24 5.33 5.34
C GLY A 312 1.33 5.83 6.77
N ASP A 313 1.52 4.89 7.69
CA ASP A 313 1.67 5.16 9.11
C ASP A 313 3.06 5.69 9.47
N ALA A 314 4.11 5.04 8.94
CA ALA A 314 5.49 5.32 9.28
C ALA A 314 6.03 6.57 8.59
N TRP A 315 5.63 6.86 7.35
CA TRP A 315 6.30 7.84 6.50
C TRP A 315 6.39 9.27 7.08
N PRO A 316 5.38 9.77 7.82
CA PRO A 316 5.48 11.05 8.51
C PRO A 316 6.61 11.10 9.55
N ALA A 317 6.99 9.96 10.16
CA ALA A 317 8.01 9.88 11.21
C ALA A 317 9.42 10.25 10.73
N TRP A 318 9.68 10.24 9.42
CA TRP A 318 10.93 10.77 8.85
C TRP A 318 11.14 12.28 9.12
N GLY A 319 10.12 13.01 9.59
CA GLY A 319 10.23 14.40 10.07
C GLY A 319 10.44 15.46 8.97
N ALA A 320 10.50 16.73 9.36
CA ALA A 320 10.91 17.82 8.48
C ALA A 320 11.88 18.75 9.25
N PRO A 321 13.07 19.10 8.70
CA PRO A 321 13.56 18.78 7.36
C PRO A 321 14.01 17.32 7.20
N ARG A 322 13.95 16.81 5.95
CA ARG A 322 14.46 15.48 5.60
C ARG A 322 15.98 15.44 5.65
N LYS A 323 16.56 14.29 6.01
CA LYS A 323 18.01 14.14 6.14
C LYS A 323 18.68 13.96 4.78
N LYS A 324 19.63 14.83 4.45
CA LYS A 324 20.45 14.76 3.23
C LYS A 324 21.44 13.59 3.29
N ILE A 325 21.57 12.86 2.18
CA ILE A 325 22.65 11.92 1.89
C ILE A 325 23.32 12.33 0.59
N GLU A 326 24.64 12.17 0.50
CA GLU A 326 25.42 12.52 -0.68
C GLU A 326 26.45 11.40 -0.98
N ILE A 327 26.52 10.99 -2.25
CA ILE A 327 27.55 10.08 -2.74
C ILE A 327 28.91 10.79 -2.67
N ASP A 328 29.93 10.08 -2.19
CA ASP A 328 31.30 10.61 -2.08
C ASP A 328 31.73 11.29 -3.40
N LYS A 329 32.27 12.51 -3.27
CA LYS A 329 32.74 13.33 -4.39
C LYS A 329 33.90 12.68 -5.14
N GLN A 330 34.64 11.78 -4.50
CA GLN A 330 35.73 11.01 -5.11
C GLN A 330 35.22 9.93 -6.08
N ILE A 331 33.97 9.48 -5.94
CA ILE A 331 33.37 8.54 -6.88
C ILE A 331 33.05 9.30 -8.17
N GLU A 332 33.74 8.97 -9.27
CA GLU A 332 33.41 9.50 -10.59
C GLU A 332 32.03 8.99 -11.04
N LEU A 333 31.13 9.92 -11.33
CA LEU A 333 29.81 9.63 -11.89
C LEU A 333 29.68 10.39 -13.21
N PRO A 334 28.91 9.87 -14.19
CA PRO A 334 28.53 10.63 -15.37
C PRO A 334 27.94 11.99 -14.98
N SER A 335 28.17 13.03 -15.80
CA SER A 335 27.67 14.40 -15.52
C SER A 335 26.14 14.49 -15.39
N THR A 336 25.44 13.46 -15.87
CA THR A 336 24.00 13.34 -15.89
C THR A 336 23.42 12.66 -14.65
N TYR A 337 24.27 12.19 -13.72
CA TYR A 337 23.85 11.38 -12.58
C TYR A 337 23.71 12.22 -11.31
N GLY A 338 22.62 11.99 -10.57
CA GLY A 338 22.39 12.57 -9.25
C GLY A 338 23.37 12.05 -8.19
N ARG A 339 23.82 12.95 -7.31
CA ARG A 339 24.66 12.62 -6.14
C ARG A 339 23.95 12.75 -4.81
N ILE A 340 22.88 13.53 -4.76
CA ILE A 340 22.21 13.92 -3.52
C ILE A 340 20.82 13.30 -3.50
N GLY A 341 20.39 12.83 -2.34
CA GLY A 341 19.01 12.49 -2.04
C GLY A 341 18.67 12.85 -0.59
N PHE A 342 17.39 12.89 -0.23
CA PHE A 342 16.98 13.12 1.15
C PHE A 342 16.11 11.95 1.64
N ILE A 343 16.45 11.39 2.78
CA ILE A 343 15.73 10.24 3.36
C ILE A 343 14.31 10.65 3.69
N GLY A 344 13.34 9.84 3.30
CA GLY A 344 11.92 10.13 3.46
C GLY A 344 11.33 10.99 2.33
N ASP A 345 12.13 11.38 1.33
CA ASP A 345 11.61 12.05 0.13
C ASP A 345 10.72 11.13 -0.70
N TYR A 346 9.87 11.82 -1.48
CA TYR A 346 8.91 11.27 -2.43
C TYR A 346 7.86 10.32 -1.85
N GLY A 347 7.71 10.23 -0.53
CA GLY A 347 6.43 9.88 0.09
C GLY A 347 5.62 11.13 0.46
N PRO A 348 4.41 11.00 1.04
CA PRO A 348 3.81 9.76 1.55
C PRO A 348 2.99 8.99 0.50
N THR A 349 3.07 9.34 -0.78
CA THR A 349 2.27 8.67 -1.81
C THR A 349 2.79 7.26 -2.11
N THR A 350 1.90 6.26 -2.11
CA THR A 350 2.19 4.90 -2.59
C THR A 350 1.51 4.68 -3.94
N THR A 351 2.24 4.13 -4.91
CA THR A 351 1.72 3.79 -6.24
C THR A 351 1.86 2.30 -6.51
N HIS A 352 1.04 1.84 -7.47
CA HIS A 352 0.96 0.44 -7.91
C HIS A 352 0.48 -0.49 -6.79
N GLY A 353 -0.54 -1.27 -7.09
CA GLY A 353 -1.08 -2.14 -6.07
C GLY A 353 -2.22 -2.99 -6.55
N PHE A 354 -3.20 -3.14 -5.67
CA PHE A 354 -4.39 -3.93 -5.93
C PHE A 354 -5.63 -3.10 -5.69
N SER A 355 -6.69 -3.43 -6.41
CA SER A 355 -8.05 -3.02 -6.07
C SER A 355 -9.04 -4.08 -6.51
N ALA A 356 -9.98 -4.42 -5.62
CA ALA A 356 -11.00 -5.45 -5.84
C ALA A 356 -10.45 -6.79 -6.35
N GLY A 357 -9.30 -7.23 -5.82
CA GLY A 357 -8.66 -8.49 -6.21
C GLY A 357 -7.93 -8.49 -7.54
N MET A 358 -7.79 -7.32 -8.17
CA MET A 358 -7.02 -7.15 -9.40
C MET A 358 -5.80 -6.28 -9.14
N LYS A 359 -4.72 -6.58 -9.84
CA LYS A 359 -3.56 -5.70 -9.92
C LYS A 359 -3.96 -4.43 -10.65
N ASN A 360 -3.52 -3.30 -10.12
CA ASN A 360 -3.83 -1.99 -10.62
C ASN A 360 -2.58 -1.11 -10.60
N SER A 361 -1.99 -0.94 -11.79
CA SER A 361 -0.84 -0.05 -12.00
C SER A 361 -1.18 1.44 -11.94
N TRP A 362 -2.45 1.79 -11.73
CA TRP A 362 -2.89 3.18 -11.53
C TRP A 362 -3.46 3.40 -10.14
N PHE A 363 -3.36 2.40 -9.26
CA PHE A 363 -3.73 2.60 -7.87
C PHE A 363 -2.71 3.52 -7.20
N GLU A 364 -3.22 4.52 -6.51
CA GLU A 364 -2.42 5.49 -5.77
C GLU A 364 -3.11 5.84 -4.46
N VAL A 365 -2.36 5.91 -3.37
CA VAL A 365 -2.82 6.49 -2.10
C VAL A 365 -1.94 7.68 -1.77
N ARG A 366 -2.57 8.82 -1.54
CA ARG A 366 -1.94 10.03 -1.01
C ARG A 366 -2.41 10.24 0.41
N TYR A 367 -1.51 10.74 1.24
CA TYR A 367 -1.81 11.25 2.58
C TYR A 367 -1.57 12.75 2.52
N PRO A 368 -2.59 13.55 2.17
CA PRO A 368 -2.44 15.00 2.14
C PRO A 368 -1.99 15.48 3.52
N ASP A 369 -1.04 16.40 3.54
CA ASP A 369 -0.71 17.11 4.78
C ASP A 369 -1.99 17.78 5.32
N ALA A 370 -2.15 17.73 6.65
CA ALA A 370 -3.36 18.18 7.34
C ALA A 370 -3.56 19.69 7.21
#